data_AF-A0A2K5D4V2-F1
#
_entry.id   AF-A0A2K5D4V2-F1
#
_cell.length_a   1.000
_cell.length_b   1.000
_cell.length_c   1.000
_cell.angle_alpha   90.00
_cell.angle_beta   90.00
_cell.angle_gamma   90.00
#
_symmetry.space_group_name_H-M   'P 1'
#
loop_
_entity.id
_entity.type
_entity.pdbx_description
1 polymer ?
#
loop_
_entity_poly.entity_id
_entity_poly.type
_entity_poly.pdbx_seq_one_letter_code
_entity_poly.pdbx_strand_id
1 'polypeptide(L)'
;MLAENKKQRSRPRKPRKTRNEENEQDGDLEGPVIDESVLSMKELLGLQQAEERLRKDCIDRLKRRPRNYPTAKYTCKLCDVLIESIAFAHKHIKEKRHKKNIKEKQEEELLTTLPPPTPSQINAVGIAIDKVVQEFGLHSENLEQRLEIKRIMENVFQHKLPGIF
;
A
#
# COMPACT_ATOMS: atom_id res chain seq x y z
N MET A 1 14.01 -16.05 42.92
CA MET A 1 12.80 -15.25 42.69
C MET A 1 12.78 -14.86 41.22
N LEU A 2 11.77 -15.32 40.51
CA LEU A 2 11.53 -15.05 39.09
C LEU A 2 10.94 -13.64 38.97
N ALA A 3 11.53 -12.79 38.12
CA ALA A 3 10.90 -11.57 37.66
C ALA A 3 10.76 -11.65 36.13
N GLU A 4 9.51 -11.55 35.70
CA GLU A 4 9.02 -11.92 34.38
C GLU A 4 9.32 -10.88 33.29
N ASN A 5 9.51 -11.43 32.09
CA ASN A 5 9.51 -10.81 30.78
C ASN A 5 8.25 -9.96 30.50
N LYS A 6 8.41 -8.74 29.93
CA LYS A 6 7.38 -8.14 29.06
C LYS A 6 8.01 -7.48 27.82
N LYS A 7 8.39 -8.32 26.85
CA LYS A 7 8.52 -7.96 25.43
C LYS A 7 7.18 -7.41 24.93
N GLN A 8 7.15 -6.15 24.51
CA GLN A 8 6.03 -5.60 23.75
C GLN A 8 5.96 -6.30 22.39
N ARG A 9 5.02 -7.24 22.25
CA ARG A 9 4.70 -7.88 20.97
C ARG A 9 4.00 -6.87 20.07
N SER A 10 4.69 -6.45 19.01
CA SER A 10 4.12 -5.77 17.85
C SER A 10 2.98 -6.62 17.26
N ARG A 11 1.77 -6.05 17.20
CA ARG A 11 0.61 -6.71 16.57
C ARG A 11 0.84 -6.83 15.05
N PRO A 12 0.60 -8.00 14.45
CA PRO A 12 0.69 -8.16 12.99
C PRO A 12 -0.44 -7.39 12.31
N ARG A 13 -0.09 -6.59 11.29
CA ARG A 13 -1.05 -5.90 10.41
C ARG A 13 -1.83 -6.97 9.64
N LYS A 14 -3.16 -6.96 9.78
CA LYS A 14 -4.04 -7.86 9.02
C LYS A 14 -3.92 -7.55 7.51
N PRO A 15 -3.84 -8.56 6.63
CA PRO A 15 -3.88 -8.36 5.19
C PRO A 15 -5.23 -7.73 4.79
N ARG A 16 -5.17 -6.70 3.94
CA ARG A 16 -6.34 -6.05 3.36
C ARG A 16 -7.03 -7.08 2.47
N LYS A 17 -8.21 -7.55 2.88
CA LYS A 17 -9.05 -8.48 2.10
C LYS A 17 -9.29 -7.86 0.72
N THR A 18 -8.81 -8.53 -0.33
CA THR A 18 -9.29 -8.35 -1.70
C THR A 18 -10.79 -8.63 -1.68
N ARG A 19 -11.58 -7.58 -1.93
CA ARG A 19 -13.03 -7.69 -2.02
C ARG A 19 -13.34 -8.29 -3.38
N ASN A 20 -13.78 -9.56 -3.36
CA ASN A 20 -14.30 -10.31 -4.49
C ASN A 20 -15.24 -9.42 -5.32
N GLU A 21 -14.96 -9.35 -6.62
CA GLU A 21 -15.90 -8.93 -7.65
C GLU A 21 -16.91 -10.05 -7.84
N GLU A 22 -17.97 -10.08 -7.02
CA GLU A 22 -19.09 -11.01 -7.24
C GLU A 22 -20.40 -10.24 -7.11
N ASN A 23 -20.99 -9.97 -8.29
CA ASN A 23 -22.41 -9.82 -8.56
C ASN A 23 -23.29 -9.29 -7.42
N GLU A 24 -23.48 -7.96 -7.37
CA GLU A 24 -24.67 -7.39 -6.74
C GLU A 24 -25.66 -7.00 -7.85
N GLN A 25 -26.71 -7.81 -7.90
CA GLN A 25 -27.84 -7.77 -8.82
C GLN A 25 -28.51 -6.39 -8.87
N ASP A 26 -28.94 -6.11 -10.10
CA ASP A 26 -29.93 -5.16 -10.56
C ASP A 26 -31.15 -5.07 -9.60
N GLY A 27 -31.60 -3.85 -9.33
CA GLY A 27 -32.71 -3.59 -8.41
C GLY A 27 -32.69 -2.19 -7.76
N ASP A 28 -33.21 -1.21 -8.49
CA ASP A 28 -34.02 -0.09 -7.99
C ASP A 28 -33.38 1.16 -7.33
N LEU A 29 -32.19 1.59 -7.76
CA LEU A 29 -31.71 2.97 -7.49
C LEU A 29 -31.02 3.59 -8.72
N GLU A 30 -31.70 3.56 -9.87
CA GLU A 30 -31.13 3.86 -11.19
C GLU A 30 -31.36 5.32 -11.62
N GLY A 31 -31.05 6.26 -10.73
CA GLY A 31 -31.09 7.70 -11.01
C GLY A 31 -29.70 8.32 -11.02
N PRO A 32 -29.39 9.27 -11.92
CA PRO A 32 -28.23 10.15 -11.78
C PRO A 32 -28.20 10.77 -10.39
N VAL A 33 -27.00 10.85 -9.81
CA VAL A 33 -26.83 11.34 -8.45
C VAL A 33 -27.10 12.85 -8.34
N ILE A 34 -26.98 13.54 -9.47
CA ILE A 34 -27.35 14.94 -9.66
C ILE A 34 -28.28 15.00 -10.86
N ASP A 35 -29.47 15.59 -10.67
CA ASP A 35 -30.38 15.88 -11.77
C ASP A 35 -29.92 17.18 -12.45
N GLU A 36 -29.34 17.06 -13.65
CA GLU A 36 -28.85 18.20 -14.41
C GLU A 36 -29.98 18.97 -15.10
N SER A 37 -31.15 18.35 -15.31
CA SER A 37 -32.27 18.94 -16.05
C SER A 37 -32.94 20.10 -15.32
N VAL A 38 -32.83 20.13 -14.00
CA VAL A 38 -33.36 21.19 -13.13
C VAL A 38 -32.40 22.38 -12.97
N LEU A 39 -31.17 22.27 -13.49
CA LEU A 39 -30.17 23.33 -13.38
C LEU A 39 -30.25 24.30 -14.54
N SER A 40 -30.09 25.59 -14.26
CA SER A 40 -29.84 26.58 -15.30
C SER A 40 -28.52 26.26 -16.01
N MET A 41 -28.41 26.66 -17.29
CA MET A 41 -27.17 26.51 -18.07
C MET A 41 -25.94 27.10 -17.35
N LYS A 42 -26.12 28.21 -16.62
CA LYS A 42 -25.05 28.84 -15.83
C LYS A 42 -24.64 27.98 -14.63
N GLU A 43 -25.59 27.36 -13.96
CA GLU A 43 -25.35 26.51 -12.79
C GLU A 43 -24.69 25.20 -13.20
N LEU A 44 -25.13 24.61 -14.32
CA LEU A 44 -24.53 23.42 -14.90
C LEU A 44 -23.06 23.66 -15.26
N LEU A 45 -22.76 24.79 -15.91
CA LEU A 45 -21.39 25.16 -16.23
C LEU A 45 -20.53 25.36 -14.97
N GLY A 46 -21.08 26.03 -13.95
CA GLY A 46 -20.41 26.20 -12.66
C GLY A 46 -20.11 24.88 -11.95
N LEU A 47 -21.05 23.93 -12.03
CA LEU A 47 -20.90 22.58 -11.49
C LEU A 47 -19.78 21.83 -12.21
N GLN A 48 -19.77 21.82 -13.54
CA GLN A 48 -18.73 21.16 -14.33
C GLN A 48 -17.32 21.70 -14.02
N GLN A 49 -17.19 23.04 -13.90
CA GLN A 49 -15.92 23.66 -13.53
C GLN A 49 -15.46 23.27 -12.12
N ALA A 50 -16.39 23.20 -11.16
CA ALA A 50 -16.07 22.76 -9.81
C ALA A 50 -15.60 21.30 -9.79
N GLU A 51 -16.25 20.44 -10.56
CA GLU A 51 -15.89 19.02 -10.66
C GLU A 51 -14.57 18.77 -11.36
N GLU A 52 -14.24 19.56 -12.37
CA GLU A 52 -12.91 19.50 -12.99
C GLU A 52 -11.81 19.84 -11.98
N ARG A 53 -12.05 20.81 -11.08
CA ARG A 53 -11.11 21.11 -9.98
C ARG A 53 -11.01 19.95 -9.01
N LEU A 54 -12.14 19.37 -8.60
CA LEU A 54 -12.16 18.20 -7.70
C LEU A 54 -11.45 16.97 -8.29
N ARG A 55 -11.52 16.79 -9.61
CA ARG A 55 -10.85 15.68 -10.31
C ARG A 55 -9.33 15.74 -10.17
N LYS A 56 -8.75 16.94 -10.11
CA LYS A 56 -7.30 17.13 -9.85
C LYS A 56 -6.90 16.59 -8.47
N ASP A 57 -7.81 16.63 -7.50
CA ASP A 57 -7.66 16.04 -6.17
C ASP A 57 -8.20 14.60 -6.09
N CYS A 58 -8.38 13.92 -7.24
CA CYS A 58 -8.88 12.53 -7.31
C CYS A 58 -10.25 12.31 -6.65
N ILE A 59 -11.11 13.33 -6.71
CA ILE A 59 -12.52 13.26 -6.30
C ILE A 59 -13.38 13.29 -7.55
N ASP A 60 -14.19 12.24 -7.73
CA ASP A 60 -15.04 12.05 -8.89
C ASP A 60 -16.52 12.04 -8.51
N ARG A 61 -17.38 12.49 -9.43
CA ARG A 61 -18.83 12.35 -9.31
C ARG A 61 -19.21 10.86 -9.35
N LEU A 62 -20.08 10.44 -8.45
CA LEU A 62 -20.66 9.10 -8.47
C LEU A 62 -21.61 8.96 -9.65
N LYS A 63 -21.51 7.85 -10.39
CA LYS A 63 -22.40 7.55 -11.53
C LYS A 63 -23.78 7.08 -11.07
N ARG A 64 -23.85 6.39 -9.93
CA ARG A 64 -25.07 5.81 -9.34
C ARG A 64 -25.10 6.07 -7.84
N ARG A 65 -26.30 6.14 -7.25
CA ARG A 65 -26.45 6.34 -5.80
C ARG A 65 -26.00 5.08 -5.05
N PRO A 66 -25.11 5.20 -4.05
CA PRO A 66 -24.70 4.05 -3.26
C PRO A 66 -25.79 3.66 -2.25
N ARG A 67 -26.08 2.36 -2.12
CA ARG A 67 -27.12 1.86 -1.18
C ARG A 67 -26.86 2.27 0.26
N ASN A 68 -25.60 2.26 0.68
CA ASN A 68 -25.21 2.47 2.07
C ASN A 68 -25.13 3.96 2.46
N TYR A 69 -25.13 4.87 1.47
CA TYR A 69 -25.05 6.31 1.73
C TYR A 69 -25.72 7.12 0.61
N PRO A 70 -27.06 7.09 0.53
CA PRO A 70 -27.81 7.57 -0.64
C PRO A 70 -27.64 9.06 -0.97
N THR A 71 -27.17 9.86 -0.01
CA THR A 71 -26.92 11.31 -0.14
C THR A 71 -25.58 11.64 -0.78
N ALA A 72 -24.66 10.69 -0.90
CA ALA A 72 -23.36 10.97 -1.51
C ALA A 72 -23.47 11.25 -3.00
N LYS A 73 -22.76 12.31 -3.42
CA LYS A 73 -22.64 12.77 -4.80
C LYS A 73 -21.27 12.52 -5.40
N TYR A 74 -20.25 12.45 -4.55
CA TYR A 74 -18.85 12.33 -4.95
C TYR A 74 -18.15 11.22 -4.18
N THR A 75 -17.02 10.76 -4.71
CA THR A 75 -16.14 9.80 -4.04
C THR A 75 -14.69 10.23 -4.19
N CYS A 76 -13.93 10.14 -3.11
CA CYS A 76 -12.48 10.31 -3.16
C CYS A 76 -11.80 8.95 -3.31
N LYS A 77 -11.20 8.70 -4.47
CA LYS A 77 -10.50 7.43 -4.76
C LYS A 77 -9.25 7.22 -3.91
N LEU A 78 -8.64 8.29 -3.41
CA LEU A 78 -7.43 8.19 -2.57
C LEU A 78 -7.76 7.78 -1.14
N CYS A 79 -8.92 8.20 -0.64
CA CYS A 79 -9.30 8.00 0.76
C CYS A 79 -10.35 6.90 0.93
N ASP A 80 -10.94 6.40 -0.16
CA ASP A 80 -12.10 5.50 -0.17
C ASP A 80 -13.28 6.09 0.64
N VAL A 81 -13.58 7.38 0.45
CA VAL A 81 -14.62 8.11 1.20
C VAL A 81 -15.69 8.65 0.26
N LEU A 82 -16.96 8.51 0.66
CA LEU A 82 -18.13 9.09 -0.01
C LEU A 82 -18.42 10.50 0.52
N ILE A 83 -18.79 11.42 -0.36
CA ILE A 83 -18.91 12.85 -0.07
C ILE A 83 -20.25 13.38 -0.62
N GLU A 84 -20.98 14.15 0.19
CA GLU A 84 -22.33 14.63 -0.14
C GLU A 84 -22.36 15.85 -1.06
N SER A 85 -21.35 16.72 -1.02
CA SER A 85 -21.35 17.97 -1.79
C SER A 85 -19.94 18.49 -2.08
N ILE A 86 -19.85 19.45 -3.00
CA ILE A 86 -18.59 20.15 -3.34
C ILE A 86 -17.98 20.84 -2.10
N ALA A 87 -18.80 21.42 -1.23
CA ALA A 87 -18.30 22.06 -0.01
C ALA A 87 -17.61 21.06 0.92
N PHE A 88 -18.21 19.88 1.10
CA PHE A 88 -17.59 18.79 1.87
C PHE A 88 -16.35 18.23 1.17
N ALA A 89 -16.31 18.20 -0.17
CA ALA A 89 -15.12 17.80 -0.92
C ALA A 89 -13.94 18.76 -0.66
N HIS A 90 -14.18 20.07 -0.70
CA HIS A 90 -13.14 21.05 -0.37
C HIS A 90 -12.67 20.98 1.09
N LYS A 91 -13.56 20.63 2.03
CA LYS A 91 -13.15 20.36 3.41
C LYS A 91 -12.27 19.11 3.47
N HIS A 92 -12.67 18.03 2.81
CA HIS A 92 -11.92 16.77 2.74
C HIS A 92 -10.51 16.95 2.17
N ILE A 93 -10.36 17.70 1.07
CA ILE A 93 -9.06 17.99 0.43
C ILE A 93 -8.06 18.61 1.43
N LYS A 94 -8.56 19.44 2.37
CA LYS A 94 -7.72 20.10 3.38
C LYS A 94 -7.32 19.18 4.53
N GLU A 95 -7.96 18.01 4.69
CA GLU A 95 -7.68 17.07 5.76
C GLU A 95 -6.27 16.46 5.64
N LYS A 96 -5.65 16.17 6.79
CA LYS A 96 -4.31 15.59 6.86
C LYS A 96 -4.22 14.26 6.09
N ARG A 97 -5.26 13.43 6.17
CA ARG A 97 -5.31 12.12 5.50
C ARG A 97 -5.25 12.28 3.97
N HIS A 98 -6.07 13.16 3.40
CA HIS A 98 -6.08 13.38 1.96
C HIS A 98 -4.75 13.93 1.46
N LYS A 99 -4.20 14.95 2.14
CA LYS A 99 -2.88 15.51 1.81
C LYS A 99 -1.75 14.48 1.86
N LYS A 100 -1.82 13.56 2.82
CA LYS A 100 -0.86 12.46 2.93
C LYS A 100 -0.98 11.53 1.70
N ASN A 101 -2.19 11.10 1.37
CA ASN A 101 -2.41 10.16 0.27
C ASN A 101 -2.08 10.76 -1.10
N ILE A 102 -2.26 12.08 -1.30
CA ILE A 102 -1.81 12.76 -2.53
C ILE A 102 -0.29 12.67 -2.68
N LYS A 103 0.47 12.90 -1.60
CA LYS A 103 1.93 12.76 -1.63
C LYS A 103 2.35 11.33 -1.90
N GLU A 104 1.73 10.35 -1.23
CA GLU A 104 2.01 8.93 -1.46
C GLU A 104 1.70 8.53 -2.92
N LYS A 105 0.61 9.03 -3.51
CA LYS A 105 0.27 8.79 -4.92
C LYS A 105 1.32 9.39 -5.87
N GLN A 106 1.80 10.60 -5.60
CA GLN A 106 2.86 11.23 -6.40
C GLN A 106 4.16 10.43 -6.32
N GLU A 107 4.52 9.96 -5.12
CA GLU A 107 5.70 9.10 -4.94
C GLU A 107 5.55 7.76 -5.69
N GLU A 108 4.37 7.13 -5.62
CA GLU A 108 4.06 5.91 -6.37
C GLU A 108 4.13 6.12 -7.89
N GLU A 109 3.58 7.22 -8.39
CA GLU A 109 3.63 7.58 -9.82
C GLU A 109 5.07 7.78 -10.29
N LEU A 110 5.90 8.46 -9.50
CA LEU A 110 7.33 8.63 -9.80
C LEU A 110 8.07 7.30 -9.87
N LEU A 111 7.74 6.35 -8.98
CA LEU A 111 8.37 5.02 -8.96
C LEU A 111 7.90 4.13 -10.10
N THR A 112 6.62 4.18 -10.45
CA THR A 112 6.02 3.31 -11.50
C THR A 112 6.29 3.81 -12.91
N THR A 113 6.58 5.10 -13.08
CA THR A 113 6.93 5.72 -14.37
C THR A 113 8.44 5.79 -14.63
N LEU A 114 9.26 5.18 -13.76
CA LEU A 114 10.71 5.11 -13.97
C LEU A 114 11.01 4.42 -15.31
N PRO A 115 11.95 4.97 -16.12
CA PRO A 115 12.36 4.32 -17.35
C PRO A 115 13.06 2.98 -17.04
N PRO A 116 13.03 2.02 -17.97
CA PRO A 116 13.78 0.78 -17.81
C PRO A 116 15.29 1.08 -17.67
N PRO A 117 16.00 0.34 -16.80
CA PRO A 117 17.41 0.58 -16.55
C PRO A 117 18.25 0.25 -17.79
N THR A 118 19.30 1.04 -17.99
CA THR A 118 20.27 0.80 -19.08
C THR A 118 21.17 -0.41 -18.78
N PRO A 119 21.72 -1.09 -19.80
CA PRO A 119 22.60 -2.24 -19.58
C PRO A 119 23.80 -1.93 -18.66
N SER A 120 24.38 -0.72 -18.78
CA SER A 120 25.48 -0.27 -17.92
C SER A 120 25.08 -0.14 -16.45
N GLN A 121 23.85 0.33 -16.16
CA GLN A 121 23.34 0.42 -14.79
C GLN A 121 23.10 -0.98 -14.20
N ILE A 122 22.53 -1.90 -14.99
CA ILE A 122 22.32 -3.28 -14.56
C ILE A 122 23.66 -3.94 -14.22
N ASN A 123 24.66 -3.80 -15.10
CA ASN A 123 25.99 -4.36 -14.87
C ASN A 123 26.67 -3.76 -13.63
N ALA A 124 26.57 -2.43 -13.45
CA ALA A 124 27.14 -1.77 -12.27
C ALA A 124 26.52 -2.28 -10.95
N VAL A 125 25.20 -2.47 -10.92
CA VAL A 125 24.50 -3.05 -9.76
C VAL A 125 24.91 -4.51 -9.55
N GLY A 126 25.03 -5.31 -10.63
CA GLY A 126 25.50 -6.69 -10.56
C GLY A 126 26.89 -6.80 -9.93
N ILE A 127 27.85 -6.01 -10.43
CA ILE A 127 29.21 -5.95 -9.87
C ILE A 127 29.19 -5.51 -8.39
N ALA A 128 28.33 -4.55 -8.02
CA ALA A 128 28.21 -4.12 -6.64
C ALA A 128 27.68 -5.23 -5.72
N ILE A 129 26.70 -6.02 -6.19
CA ILE A 129 26.20 -7.19 -5.46
C ILE A 129 27.29 -8.25 -5.33
N ASP A 130 28.00 -8.57 -6.42
CA ASP A 130 29.08 -9.56 -6.42
C ASP A 130 30.17 -9.22 -5.42
N LYS A 131 30.55 -7.94 -5.32
CA LYS A 131 31.52 -7.47 -4.32
C LYS A 131 31.03 -7.70 -2.89
N VAL A 132 29.78 -7.40 -2.59
CA VAL A 132 29.19 -7.63 -1.26
C VAL A 132 29.18 -9.13 -0.94
N VAL A 133 28.87 -9.98 -1.92
CA VAL A 133 28.92 -11.43 -1.75
C VAL A 133 30.35 -11.92 -1.52
N GLN A 134 31.34 -11.40 -2.25
CA GLN A 134 32.73 -11.78 -2.06
C GLN A 134 33.30 -11.34 -0.71
N GLU A 135 32.90 -10.18 -0.21
CA GLU A 135 33.42 -9.64 1.05
C GLU A 135 32.73 -10.23 2.28
N PHE A 136 31.40 -10.41 2.21
CA PHE A 136 30.57 -10.78 3.37
C PHE A 136 29.86 -12.13 3.22
N GLY A 137 30.00 -12.79 2.08
CA GLY A 137 29.38 -14.08 1.81
C GLY A 137 29.96 -15.19 2.68
N LEU A 138 29.15 -16.22 2.90
CA LEU A 138 29.62 -17.47 3.48
C LEU A 138 30.21 -18.33 2.37
N HIS A 139 31.53 -18.26 2.23
CA HIS A 139 32.27 -19.05 1.26
C HIS A 139 32.45 -20.49 1.75
N SER A 140 32.87 -21.37 0.84
CA SER A 140 33.17 -22.78 1.15
C SER A 140 34.16 -22.91 2.30
N GLU A 141 35.20 -22.08 2.34
CA GLU A 141 36.18 -22.09 3.43
C GLU A 141 35.51 -21.74 4.78
N ASN A 142 34.63 -20.74 4.80
CA ASN A 142 33.89 -20.40 6.02
C ASN A 142 32.97 -21.54 6.47
N LEU A 143 32.36 -22.26 5.53
CA LEU A 143 31.54 -23.43 5.81
C LEU A 143 32.38 -24.57 6.39
N GLU A 144 33.52 -24.87 5.78
CA GLU A 144 34.44 -25.92 6.24
C GLU A 144 34.94 -25.64 7.67
N GLN A 145 35.37 -24.40 7.94
CA GLN A 145 35.75 -23.99 9.30
C GLN A 145 34.62 -24.20 10.30
N ARG A 146 33.37 -23.88 9.93
CA ARG A 146 32.20 -24.07 10.81
C ARG A 146 31.87 -25.53 11.03
N LEU A 147 31.99 -26.36 10.00
CA LEU A 147 31.81 -27.81 10.10
C LEU A 147 32.88 -28.44 10.98
N GLU A 148 34.12 -27.95 10.89
CA GLU A 148 35.20 -28.41 11.76
C GLU A 148 34.93 -28.06 13.22
N ILE A 149 34.53 -26.82 13.50
CA ILE A 149 34.13 -26.39 14.84
C ILE A 149 32.99 -27.27 15.37
N LYS A 150 31.98 -27.55 14.53
CA LYS A 150 30.86 -28.44 14.87
C LYS A 150 31.39 -29.83 15.27
N ARG A 151 32.25 -30.43 14.46
CA ARG A 151 32.83 -31.76 14.71
C ARG A 151 33.62 -31.80 16.01
N ILE A 152 34.47 -30.80 16.27
CA ILE A 152 35.23 -30.69 17.52
C ILE A 152 34.26 -30.61 18.71
N MET A 153 33.22 -29.79 18.60
CA MET A 153 32.25 -29.60 19.65
C MET A 153 31.43 -30.87 19.93
N GLU A 154 31.04 -31.60 18.87
CA GLU A 154 30.38 -32.91 18.96
C GLU A 154 31.26 -33.92 19.73
N ASN A 155 32.55 -34.00 19.41
CA ASN A 155 33.48 -34.88 20.12
C ASN A 155 33.58 -34.55 21.61
N VAL A 156 33.66 -33.26 21.98
CA VAL A 156 33.68 -32.84 23.38
C VAL A 156 32.41 -33.26 24.11
N PHE A 157 31.25 -33.11 23.48
CA PHE A 157 29.98 -33.52 24.06
C PHE A 157 29.87 -35.03 24.21
N GLN A 158 30.27 -35.82 23.22
CA GLN A 158 30.25 -37.29 23.33
C GLN A 158 31.09 -37.80 24.50
N HIS A 159 32.26 -37.20 24.76
CA HIS A 159 33.10 -37.58 25.90
C HIS A 159 32.51 -37.19 27.27
N LYS A 160 31.77 -36.09 27.36
CA LYS A 160 31.24 -35.58 28.64
C LYS A 160 29.79 -35.99 28.91
N LEU A 161 29.04 -36.31 27.86
CA LEU A 161 27.61 -36.60 27.87
C LEU A 161 27.28 -37.75 26.88
N PRO A 162 27.74 -38.99 27.14
CA PRO A 162 27.43 -40.11 26.28
C PRO A 162 25.92 -40.42 26.29
N GLY A 163 25.31 -40.54 25.10
CA GLY A 163 23.91 -40.96 24.91
C GLY A 163 22.87 -39.85 24.68
N ILE A 164 23.29 -38.58 24.57
CA ILE A 164 22.39 -37.43 24.31
C ILE A 164 22.35 -37.03 22.82
N PHE A 165 23.26 -37.56 22.00
CA PHE A 165 23.33 -37.36 20.55
C PHE A 165 23.52 -38.70 19.84
#